data_AF-A0AAV0NJ81-F1
#
_entry.id   AF-A0AAV0NJ81-F1
#
_cell.length_a   1.000
_cell.length_b   1.000
_cell.length_c   1.000
_cell.angle_alpha   90.00
_cell.angle_beta   90.00
_cell.angle_gamma   90.00
#
_symmetry.space_group_name_H-M   'P 1'
#
loop_
_entity.id
_entity.type
_entity.pdbx_description
1 polymer ?
#
loop_
_entity_poly.entity_id
_entity_poly.type
_entity_poly.pdbx_seq_one_letter_code
_entity_poly.pdbx_strand_id
1 'polypeptide(L)'
;MATRSKYRECPKNQAVGIGGHAVDGCREFLPSGLDGSIDALKCAACTCHRNFHRRENDDDSAAAPRLFFHHHHHVALLAASPPQLPQHPSPPEEGR
;
A
#
# COMPACT_ATOMS: atom_id res chain seq x y z
N MET A 1 26.00 11.17 -0.25
CA MET A 1 25.64 9.76 -0.01
C MET A 1 24.20 9.58 -0.40
N ALA A 2 23.91 8.92 -1.53
CA ALA A 2 22.54 8.63 -1.90
C ALA A 2 22.00 7.57 -0.93
N THR A 3 21.06 7.95 -0.08
CA THR A 3 20.35 6.99 0.77
C THR A 3 19.64 6.02 -0.17
N ARG A 4 20.13 4.78 -0.22
CA ARG A 4 19.50 3.70 -0.99
C ARG A 4 18.12 3.51 -0.39
N SER A 5 17.10 4.13 -1.00
CA SER A 5 15.73 4.14 -0.49
C SER A 5 15.34 2.71 -0.13
N LYS A 6 15.10 2.44 1.16
CA LYS A 6 14.72 1.10 1.62
C LYS A 6 13.24 0.94 1.31
N TYR A 7 12.92 0.08 0.35
CA TYR A 7 11.55 -0.23 -0.01
C TYR A 7 11.10 -1.44 0.82
N ARG A 8 9.93 -1.34 1.46
CA ARG A 8 9.39 -2.34 2.39
C ARG A 8 8.24 -3.10 1.74
N GLU A 9 7.02 -2.84 2.19
CA GLU A 9 5.83 -3.62 1.84
C GLU A 9 5.17 -3.19 0.53
N CYS A 10 4.57 -4.16 -0.17
CA CYS A 10 3.84 -3.92 -1.42
C CYS A 10 2.32 -3.83 -1.17
N PRO A 11 1.68 -2.65 -1.15
CA PRO A 11 0.23 -2.49 -1.01
C PRO A 11 -0.66 -3.13 -2.11
N LYS A 12 -0.11 -3.87 -3.07
CA LYS A 12 -0.91 -4.48 -4.15
C LYS A 12 -1.52 -5.79 -3.68
N ASN A 13 -2.84 -5.95 -3.84
CA ASN A 13 -3.51 -7.23 -3.66
C ASN A 13 -3.04 -8.23 -4.74
N GLN A 14 -2.26 -9.24 -4.32
CA GLN A 14 -1.78 -10.29 -5.22
C GLN A 14 -2.83 -11.38 -5.49
N ALA A 15 -3.82 -11.52 -4.60
CA ALA A 15 -4.84 -12.56 -4.69
C ALA A 15 -6.10 -12.14 -5.48
N VAL A 16 -6.11 -10.94 -6.06
CA VAL A 16 -7.28 -10.39 -6.78
C VAL A 16 -7.73 -11.30 -7.93
N GLY A 17 -6.80 -11.95 -8.63
CA GLY A 17 -7.12 -12.88 -9.73
C GLY A 17 -7.75 -14.20 -9.29
N ILE A 18 -7.63 -14.56 -8.01
CA ILE A 18 -8.17 -15.79 -7.41
C ILE A 18 -9.46 -15.47 -6.61
N GLY A 19 -9.87 -14.19 -6.55
CA GLY A 19 -11.00 -13.73 -5.73
C GLY A 19 -10.66 -13.56 -4.25
N GLY A 20 -9.36 -13.50 -3.91
CA GLY A 20 -8.88 -13.32 -2.54
C GLY A 20 -8.32 -11.93 -2.26
N HIS A 21 -7.91 -11.71 -1.00
CA HIS A 21 -7.25 -10.50 -0.55
C HIS A 21 -5.97 -10.83 0.23
N ALA A 22 -4.82 -10.58 -0.39
CA ALA A 22 -3.50 -10.78 0.20
C ALA A 22 -2.59 -9.60 -0.20
N VAL A 23 -2.53 -8.59 0.67
CA VAL A 23 -1.83 -7.32 0.43
C VAL A 23 -0.43 -7.31 1.06
N ASP A 24 -0.11 -8.25 1.94
CA ASP A 24 1.11 -8.21 2.76
C ASP A 24 2.31 -8.93 2.11
N GLY A 25 2.24 -9.19 0.80
CA GLY A 25 3.02 -10.23 0.12
C GLY A 25 4.54 -10.00 0.04
N CYS A 26 5.07 -8.85 0.47
CA CYS A 26 6.51 -8.60 0.53
C CYS A 26 6.85 -7.82 1.80
N ARG A 27 7.79 -8.31 2.61
CA ARG A 27 8.29 -7.58 3.81
C ARG A 27 9.45 -6.65 3.49
N GLU A 28 10.22 -7.01 2.47
CA GLU A 28 11.38 -6.27 1.98
C GLU A 28 11.39 -6.32 0.44
N PHE A 29 11.85 -5.23 -0.17
CA PHE A 29 12.06 -5.21 -1.61
C PHE A 29 13.34 -5.95 -1.97
N LEU A 30 13.16 -7.08 -2.65
CA LEU A 30 14.24 -7.85 -3.25
C LEU A 30 14.28 -7.56 -4.76
N PRO A 31 15.34 -6.92 -5.29
CA PRO A 31 15.46 -6.70 -6.73
C PRO A 31 15.61 -8.04 -7.45
N SER A 32 14.91 -8.20 -8.58
CA SER A 32 14.94 -9.42 -9.39
C SER A 32 16.20 -9.57 -10.25
N GLY A 33 16.93 -8.47 -10.49
CA GLY A 33 18.14 -8.46 -11.32
C GLY A 33 19.31 -7.65 -10.75
N LEU A 34 20.39 -7.55 -11.55
CA LEU A 34 21.62 -6.82 -11.23
C LEU A 34 21.36 -5.31 -11.06
N ASP A 35 22.05 -4.69 -10.11
CA ASP A 35 21.95 -3.24 -9.85
C ASP A 35 22.22 -2.43 -11.13
N GLY A 36 21.33 -1.49 -11.45
CA GLY A 36 21.34 -0.73 -12.71
C GLY A 36 20.56 -1.36 -13.87
N SER A 37 20.11 -2.61 -13.77
CA SER A 37 19.21 -3.24 -14.76
C SER A 37 17.75 -2.79 -14.58
N ILE A 38 16.98 -2.83 -15.68
CA ILE A 38 15.52 -2.66 -15.64
C ILE A 38 14.87 -3.70 -14.71
N ASP A 39 15.45 -4.89 -14.64
CA ASP A 39 14.93 -5.98 -13.81
C ASP A 39 15.13 -5.74 -12.30
N ALA A 40 16.18 -5.00 -11.92
CA ALA A 40 16.40 -4.59 -10.53
C ALA A 40 15.34 -3.59 -10.02
N LEU A 41 14.53 -3.02 -10.92
CA LEU A 41 13.41 -2.15 -10.55
C LEU A 41 12.16 -2.94 -10.15
N LYS A 42 12.15 -4.27 -10.33
CA LYS A 42 11.03 -5.16 -10.00
C LYS A 42 11.37 -6.03 -8.80
N CYS A 43 10.34 -6.32 -8.01
CA CYS A 43 10.45 -7.22 -6.86
C CYS A 43 10.47 -8.68 -7.33
N ALA A 44 11.45 -9.46 -6.88
CA ALA A 44 11.54 -10.89 -7.17
C ALA A 44 10.35 -11.70 -6.63
N ALA A 45 9.72 -11.26 -5.53
CA ALA A 45 8.63 -11.99 -4.88
C ALA A 45 7.25 -11.74 -5.51
N CYS A 46 6.98 -10.50 -5.96
CA CYS A 46 5.65 -10.11 -6.44
C CYS A 46 5.63 -9.49 -7.84
N THR A 47 6.79 -9.35 -8.48
CA THR A 47 6.99 -8.72 -9.81
C THR A 47 6.56 -7.25 -9.93
N CYS A 48 6.07 -6.65 -8.84
CA CYS A 48 5.72 -5.24 -8.80
C CYS A 48 6.98 -4.38 -8.91
N HIS A 49 6.82 -3.22 -9.53
CA HIS A 49 7.88 -2.21 -9.56
C HIS A 49 8.14 -1.66 -8.15
N ARG A 50 9.39 -1.27 -7.83
CA ARG A 50 9.79 -0.71 -6.53
C ARG A 50 8.91 0.46 -6.04
N ASN A 51 8.33 1.21 -6.97
CA ASN A 51 7.43 2.32 -6.64
C ASN A 51 6.08 1.86 -6.03
N PHE A 52 5.69 0.61 -6.25
CA PHE A 52 4.55 -0.02 -5.58
C PHE A 52 4.92 -0.58 -4.21
N HIS A 53 6.15 -0.39 -3.74
CA HIS A 53 6.52 -0.69 -2.37
C HIS A 53 6.61 0.60 -1.58
N ARG A 54 6.20 0.57 -0.30
CA ARG A 54 6.36 1.73 0.58
C ARG A 54 7.85 2.06 0.71
N ARG A 55 8.19 3.32 0.46
CA ARG A 55 9.52 3.86 0.70
C ARG A 55 9.65 4.18 2.19
N GLU A 56 10.66 3.65 2.87
CA GLU A 56 11.14 4.24 4.12
C GLU A 56 11.71 5.61 3.77
N ASN A 57 10.95 6.65 4.05
CA ASN A 57 11.52 7.98 4.17
C ASN A 57 12.32 7.97 5.47
N ASP A 58 13.54 8.51 5.43
CA ASP A 58 14.42 8.73 6.58
C ASP A 58 13.85 9.77 7.57
N ASP A 59 12.53 9.97 7.61
CA ASP A 59 11.83 10.91 8.48
C ASP A 59 11.54 10.27 9.85
N ASP A 60 12.49 9.51 10.38
CA ASP A 60 12.59 9.23 11.81
C ASP A 60 13.54 10.27 12.44
N SER A 61 13.16 11.55 12.30
CA SER A 61 13.80 12.66 13.00
C SER A 61 12.80 13.79 13.19
N ALA A 62 11.64 13.46 13.76
CA ALA A 62 10.92 14.38 14.61
C ALA A 62 10.00 13.59 15.53
N ALA A 63 10.52 13.29 16.73
CA ALA A 63 9.72 13.45 17.92
C ALA A 63 9.16 14.89 17.95
N ALA A 64 8.06 15.11 17.24
CA ALA A 64 7.21 16.27 17.40
C ALA A 64 5.79 15.70 17.52
N PRO A 65 5.09 15.95 18.64
CA PRO A 65 3.69 15.60 18.72
C PRO A 65 3.03 16.37 17.57
N ARG A 66 2.30 15.65 16.70
CA ARG A 66 1.49 16.27 15.62
C ARG A 66 0.30 17.02 16.21
N LEU A 67 0.54 17.96 17.13
CA LEU A 67 -0.45 18.77 17.83
C LEU A 67 -0.58 20.19 17.28
N PHE A 68 0.09 20.58 16.19
CA PHE A 68 0.10 21.99 15.78
C PHE A 68 -0.18 22.29 14.29
N PHE A 69 -0.67 21.34 13.49
CA PHE A 69 -1.15 21.64 12.11
C PHE A 69 -2.49 20.99 11.72
N HIS A 70 -3.35 20.65 12.68
CA HIS A 70 -4.75 20.27 12.41
C HIS A 70 -5.77 21.13 13.18
N HIS A 71 -5.42 22.40 13.44
CA HIS A 71 -6.21 23.40 14.18
C HIS A 71 -7.57 23.78 13.53
N HIS A 72 -8.15 22.95 12.66
CA HIS A 72 -9.49 23.17 12.09
C HIS A 72 -10.37 21.92 11.87
N HIS A 73 -9.91 20.70 12.16
CA HIS A 73 -10.74 19.48 11.97
C HIS A 73 -11.02 18.68 13.25
N HIS A 74 -10.60 19.18 14.41
CA HIS A 74 -10.76 18.44 15.68
C HIS A 74 -12.12 18.66 16.38
N VAL A 75 -13.10 19.30 15.72
CA VAL A 75 -14.40 19.66 16.32
C VAL A 75 -15.62 19.03 15.65
N ALA A 76 -15.43 18.15 14.66
CA ALA A 76 -16.56 17.52 13.99
C ALA A 76 -16.33 16.02 13.80
N LEU A 77 -17.25 15.24 14.37
CA LEU A 77 -17.59 13.85 14.03
C LEU A 77 -16.94 12.75 14.88
N LEU A 78 -17.40 12.72 16.13
CA LEU A 78 -17.65 11.54 16.95
C LEU A 78 -18.63 10.54 16.29
N ALA A 79 -18.43 10.13 15.03
CA ALA A 79 -19.34 9.20 14.34
C ALA A 79 -18.59 8.31 13.36
N ALA A 80 -17.89 7.31 13.89
CA ALA A 80 -17.33 6.22 13.08
C ALA A 80 -18.47 5.36 12.51
N SER A 81 -18.86 5.62 11.27
CA SER A 81 -19.57 4.64 10.44
C SER A 81 -18.54 3.69 9.83
N PRO A 82 -18.79 2.36 9.78
CA PRO A 82 -17.86 1.41 9.16
C PRO A 82 -17.73 1.67 7.63
N PRO A 83 -16.58 1.33 7.01
CA PRO A 83 -16.40 1.49 5.58
C PRO A 83 -17.36 0.55 4.83
N GLN A 84 -18.27 1.14 4.03
CA GLN A 84 -19.15 0.42 3.12
C GLN A 84 -18.27 -0.17 1.99
N LEU A 85 -18.19 -1.50 1.90
CA LEU A 85 -17.65 -2.18 0.71
C LEU A 85 -18.50 -1.81 -0.52
N PRO A 86 -17.92 -1.67 -1.73
CA PRO A 86 -18.70 -1.48 -2.95
C PRO A 86 -19.64 -2.67 -3.13
N GLN A 87 -20.94 -2.43 -3.02
CA GLN A 87 -21.95 -3.45 -3.31
C GLN A 87 -22.08 -3.52 -4.84
N HIS A 88 -21.51 -4.58 -5.43
CA HIS A 88 -21.81 -4.93 -6.81
C HIS A 88 -23.28 -5.36 -6.88
N PRO A 89 -24.07 -4.89 -7.86
CA PRO A 89 -25.45 -5.35 -8.02
C PRO A 89 -25.47 -6.84 -8.36
N SER A 90 -26.33 -7.60 -7.67
CA SER A 90 -26.65 -8.99 -8.00
C SER A 90 -27.14 -9.09 -9.45
N PRO A 91 -26.78 -10.14 -10.21
CA PRO A 91 -27.39 -10.37 -11.52
C PRO A 91 -28.90 -10.61 -11.36
N PRO A 92 -29.73 -10.19 -12.34
CA PRO A 92 -31.17 -10.47 -12.29
C PRO A 92 -31.39 -11.98 -12.34
N GLU A 93 -32.18 -12.51 -11.39
CA GLU A 93 -32.74 -13.86 -11.51
C GLU A 93 -33.75 -13.86 -12.67
N GLU A 94 -33.35 -14.46 -13.79
CA GLU A 94 -34.25 -14.76 -14.90
C GLU A 94 -35.17 -15.91 -14.45
N GLY A 95 -36.45 -15.59 -14.27
CA GLY A 95 -37.46 -16.48 -13.74
C GLY A 95 -37.74 -17.69 -14.65
N ARG A 96 -38.09 -18.80 -14.00
CA ARG A 96 -38.69 -19.99 -14.61
C ARG A 96 -40.14 -20.13 -14.17
#